data_AF-A0A2M6P0K3-F1
#
_entry.id   AF-A0A2M6P0K3-F1
#
_cell.length_a   1.000
_cell.length_b   1.000
_cell.length_c   1.000
_cell.angle_alpha   90.00
_cell.angle_beta   90.00
_cell.angle_gamma   90.00
#
_symmetry.space_group_name_H-M   'P 1'
#
loop_
_entity.id
_entity.type
_entity.pdbx_description
1 polymer ?
#
loop_
_entity_poly.entity_id
_entity_poly.type
_entity_poly.pdbx_seq_one_letter_code
_entity_poly.pdbx_strand_id
1 'polypeptide(L)'
;MKIKYKEKPTSESVDRYISILEKYLSALDVTLKLEVYDSPNGPLEEGINDVPITRSYLWLGKMEVISSNLGDTLEIIPPRLGLDANISVKSIWDDAIEIQNAIYNKLNISITNMNDPYWKLWDHIENIK
;
A
#
# COMPACT_ATOMS: atom_id res chain seq x y z
N MET A 1 -6.36 5.95 24.75
CA MET A 1 -5.28 5.36 23.92
C MET A 1 -5.91 4.45 22.88
N LYS A 2 -5.74 4.76 21.59
CA LYS A 2 -6.23 3.95 20.46
C LYS A 2 -5.15 2.93 20.08
N ILE A 3 -5.52 1.67 19.88
CA ILE A 3 -4.60 0.62 19.41
C ILE A 3 -4.97 0.28 17.96
N LYS A 4 -4.02 0.38 17.04
CA LYS A 4 -4.16 0.01 15.62
C LYS A 4 -3.40 -1.27 15.33
N TYR A 5 -3.94 -2.09 14.42
CA TYR A 5 -3.32 -3.33 13.94
C TYR A 5 -2.92 -4.30 15.06
N LYS A 6 -3.74 -4.39 16.11
CA LYS A 6 -3.44 -5.26 17.27
C LYS A 6 -3.26 -6.72 16.86
N GLU A 7 -4.09 -7.18 15.93
CA GLU A 7 -4.11 -8.56 15.45
C GLU A 7 -3.32 -8.69 14.13
N LYS A 8 -2.75 -9.87 13.90
CA LYS A 8 -2.09 -10.21 12.63
C LYS A 8 -3.08 -10.10 11.47
N PRO A 9 -2.71 -9.50 10.33
CA PRO A 9 -3.50 -9.57 9.10
C PRO A 9 -3.83 -11.03 8.74
N THR A 10 -5.09 -11.29 8.39
CA THR A 10 -5.49 -12.61 7.87
C THR A 10 -5.05 -12.74 6.42
N SER A 11 -4.84 -13.97 5.93
CA SER A 11 -4.56 -14.21 4.52
C SER A 11 -5.62 -13.59 3.61
N GLU A 12 -6.90 -13.71 3.96
CA GLU A 12 -8.01 -13.08 3.22
C GLU A 12 -7.88 -11.56 3.15
N SER A 13 -7.48 -10.89 4.24
CA SER A 13 -7.29 -9.44 4.25
C SER A 13 -6.12 -9.00 3.36
N VAL A 14 -5.05 -9.80 3.34
CA VAL A 14 -3.85 -9.57 2.51
C VAL A 14 -4.19 -9.79 1.03
N ASP A 15 -4.85 -10.90 0.70
CA ASP A 15 -5.24 -11.24 -0.66
C ASP A 15 -6.21 -10.20 -1.23
N ARG A 16 -7.21 -9.79 -0.45
CA ARG A 16 -8.14 -8.71 -0.84
C ARG A 16 -7.39 -7.40 -1.08
N TYR A 17 -6.44 -7.05 -0.21
CA TYR A 17 -5.65 -5.83 -0.33
C TYR A 17 -4.81 -5.83 -1.61
N ILE A 18 -4.04 -6.90 -1.84
CA ILE A 18 -3.21 -7.08 -3.04
C ILE A 18 -4.06 -7.05 -4.30
N SER A 19 -5.16 -7.82 -4.33
CA SER A 19 -6.02 -7.90 -5.52
C SER A 19 -6.62 -6.55 -5.91
N ILE A 20 -7.01 -5.72 -4.94
CA ILE A 20 -7.53 -4.37 -5.23
C ILE A 20 -6.40 -3.45 -5.70
N LEU A 21 -5.22 -3.50 -5.08
CA LEU A 21 -4.06 -2.72 -5.53
C LEU A 21 -3.66 -3.06 -6.97
N GLU A 22 -3.54 -4.35 -7.31
CA GLU A 22 -3.20 -4.81 -8.66
C GLU A 22 -4.27 -4.38 -9.67
N LYS A 23 -5.55 -4.41 -9.30
CA LYS A 23 -6.63 -3.88 -10.15
C LYS A 23 -6.43 -2.39 -10.43
N TYR A 24 -6.12 -1.61 -9.41
CA TYR A 24 -5.90 -0.16 -9.51
C TYR A 24 -4.65 0.21 -10.31
N LEU A 25 -3.62 -0.63 -10.24
CA LEU A 25 -2.35 -0.42 -10.92
C LEU A 25 -2.25 -1.24 -12.22
N SER A 26 -3.35 -1.78 -12.71
CA SER A 26 -3.38 -2.67 -13.89
C SER A 26 -2.81 -2.04 -15.16
N ALA A 27 -2.90 -0.71 -15.31
CA ALA A 27 -2.30 0.01 -16.43
C ALA A 27 -0.75 -0.01 -16.42
N LEU A 28 -0.13 -0.35 -15.29
CA LEU A 28 1.32 -0.51 -15.13
C LEU A 28 1.76 -1.98 -15.18
N ASP A 29 0.84 -2.92 -15.41
CA ASP A 29 1.12 -4.36 -15.47
C ASP A 29 1.91 -4.85 -14.24
N VAL A 30 1.41 -4.52 -13.05
CA VAL A 30 2.07 -4.86 -11.79
C VAL A 30 1.51 -6.14 -11.17
N THR A 31 2.40 -6.94 -10.59
CA THR A 31 2.11 -7.98 -9.60
C THR A 31 2.77 -7.59 -8.28
N LEU A 32 2.04 -7.75 -7.18
CA LEU A 32 2.51 -7.36 -5.85
C LEU A 32 2.68 -8.58 -4.95
N LYS A 33 3.75 -8.57 -4.15
CA LYS A 33 3.91 -9.51 -3.04
C LYS A 33 4.16 -8.72 -1.77
N LEU A 34 3.39 -9.01 -0.73
CA LEU A 34 3.49 -8.34 0.56
C LEU A 34 4.04 -9.32 1.59
N GLU A 35 5.14 -8.96 2.23
CA GLU A 35 5.65 -9.68 3.39
C GLU A 35 4.77 -9.36 4.61
N VAL A 36 4.38 -10.41 5.33
CA VAL A 36 3.70 -10.31 6.62
C VAL A 36 4.53 -11.04 7.65
N TYR A 37 5.00 -10.33 8.67
CA TYR A 37 5.81 -10.91 9.73
C TYR A 37 5.05 -11.95 10.56
N ASP A 38 5.79 -12.91 11.12
CA ASP A 38 5.23 -13.91 12.03
C ASP A 38 4.83 -13.34 13.40
N SER A 39 5.54 -12.30 13.84
CA SER A 39 5.26 -11.52 15.05
C SER A 39 5.32 -10.02 14.73
N PRO A 40 4.54 -9.16 15.40
CA PRO A 40 4.56 -7.75 15.11
C PRO A 40 5.82 -7.10 15.68
N ASN A 41 6.35 -6.12 14.96
CA ASN A 41 7.31 -5.17 15.50
C ASN A 41 6.57 -4.00 16.20
N GLY A 42 7.14 -3.46 17.28
CA GLY A 42 6.56 -2.34 18.03
C GLY A 42 5.95 -2.71 19.40
N PRO A 43 4.98 -1.94 19.92
CA PRO A 43 4.20 -0.92 19.22
C PRO A 43 4.98 0.39 19.01
N LEU A 44 4.73 1.05 17.88
CA LEU A 44 5.07 2.45 17.68
C LEU A 44 4.07 3.32 18.45
N GLU A 45 4.57 4.25 19.25
CA GLU A 45 3.76 5.18 20.03
C GLU A 45 3.74 6.56 19.41
N GLU A 46 2.54 7.09 19.18
CA GLU A 46 2.33 8.47 18.74
C GLU A 46 1.57 9.22 19.84
N GLY A 47 2.06 10.41 20.18
CA GLY A 47 1.59 11.19 21.32
C GLY A 47 1.63 12.71 21.08
N ILE A 48 0.97 13.46 21.97
CA ILE A 48 1.09 14.92 22.06
C ILE A 48 1.73 15.22 23.41
N ASN A 49 2.80 16.04 23.43
CA ASN A 49 3.53 16.38 24.64
C ASN A 49 3.90 15.14 25.48
N ASP A 50 4.48 14.13 24.81
CA ASP A 50 4.88 12.84 25.40
C ASP A 50 3.75 12.00 26.03
N VAL A 51 2.49 12.37 25.81
CA VAL A 51 1.33 11.55 26.19
C VAL A 51 0.93 10.64 25.03
N PRO A 52 1.11 9.32 25.12
CA PRO A 52 0.77 8.40 24.03
C PRO A 52 -0.74 8.34 23.82
N ILE A 53 -1.18 8.73 22.61
CA ILE A 53 -2.58 8.69 22.20
C ILE A 53 -2.88 7.50 21.29
N THR A 54 -1.89 7.04 20.51
CA THR A 54 -2.01 5.90 19.60
C THR A 54 -0.83 4.93 19.75
N ARG A 55 -1.14 3.62 19.71
CA ARG A 55 -0.18 2.53 19.55
C ARG A 55 -0.46 1.78 18.27
N SER A 56 0.55 1.58 17.43
CA SER A 56 0.42 0.84 16.16
C SER A 56 1.43 -0.30 16.11
N TYR A 57 0.96 -1.50 15.78
CA TYR A 57 1.84 -2.65 15.54
C TYR A 57 2.20 -2.76 14.07
N LEU A 58 3.45 -3.11 13.80
CA LEU A 58 4.00 -3.31 12.46
C LEU A 58 3.99 -4.80 12.13
N TRP A 59 3.08 -5.19 11.25
CA TRP A 59 2.96 -6.54 10.70
C TRP A 59 3.49 -6.67 9.28
N LEU A 60 3.53 -5.56 8.53
CA LEU A 60 3.93 -5.58 7.13
C LEU A 60 5.44 -5.35 7.01
N GLY A 61 6.11 -6.22 6.26
CA GLY A 61 7.53 -6.13 5.96
C GLY A 61 7.80 -5.33 4.71
N LYS A 62 8.51 -5.91 3.73
CA LYS A 62 8.65 -5.30 2.40
C LYS A 62 7.47 -5.61 1.48
N MET A 63 7.24 -4.74 0.51
CA MET A 63 6.39 -5.01 -0.65
C MET A 63 7.27 -5.10 -1.90
N GLU A 64 7.17 -6.23 -2.61
CA GLU A 64 7.80 -6.43 -3.91
C GLU A 64 6.81 -6.03 -5.00
N VAL A 65 7.22 -5.10 -5.85
CA VAL A 65 6.51 -4.64 -7.04
C VAL A 65 7.21 -5.22 -8.26
N ILE A 66 6.50 -6.06 -8.99
CA ILE A 66 7.00 -6.75 -10.18
C ILE A 66 6.21 -6.22 -11.37
N SER A 67 6.89 -5.71 -12.39
CA SER A 67 6.26 -5.26 -13.64
C SER A 67 7.22 -5.47 -14.80
N SER A 68 6.67 -5.76 -15.98
CA SER A 68 7.42 -5.85 -17.22
C SER A 68 8.20 -4.57 -17.54
N ASN A 69 7.73 -3.41 -17.08
CA ASN A 69 8.35 -2.11 -17.31
C ASN A 69 9.52 -1.79 -16.37
N LEU A 70 9.64 -2.49 -15.23
CA LEU A 70 10.66 -2.20 -14.22
C LEU A 70 12.04 -2.80 -14.56
N GLY A 71 12.09 -3.83 -15.40
CA GLY A 71 13.32 -4.58 -15.70
C GLY A 71 13.79 -5.50 -14.57
N ASP A 72 13.57 -5.09 -13.31
CA ASP A 72 13.86 -5.82 -12.07
C ASP A 72 12.70 -5.65 -11.06
N THR A 73 12.69 -6.46 -9.99
CA THR A 73 11.76 -6.28 -8.86
C THR A 73 12.08 -4.98 -8.11
N LEU A 74 11.08 -4.12 -7.92
CA LEU A 74 11.17 -2.95 -7.05
C LEU A 74 10.70 -3.31 -5.64
N GLU A 75 11.59 -3.22 -4.66
CA GLU A 75 11.22 -3.35 -3.25
C GLU A 75 10.88 -1.98 -2.66
N ILE A 76 9.71 -1.86 -2.02
CA ILE A 76 9.27 -0.67 -1.30
C ILE A 76 8.84 -1.02 0.12
N ILE A 77 8.80 0.00 0.97
CA ILE A 77 8.10 -0.07 2.25
C ILE A 77 6.60 0.04 1.96
N PRO A 78 5.76 -0.89 2.43
CA PRO A 78 4.32 -0.79 2.29
C PRO A 78 3.80 0.53 2.90
N PRO A 79 2.79 1.19 2.29
CA PRO A 79 2.18 2.42 2.82
C PRO A 79 1.58 2.29 4.23
N ARG A 80 1.45 1.05 4.74
CA ARG A 80 0.77 0.74 6.00
C ARG A 80 1.63 -0.14 6.89
N LEU A 81 1.37 -0.04 8.20
CA LEU A 81 2.00 -0.89 9.21
C LEU A 81 1.26 -2.23 9.37
N GLY A 82 -0.03 -2.30 9.04
CA GLY A 82 -0.89 -3.48 9.15
C GLY A 82 -2.15 -3.33 8.29
N LEU A 83 -2.96 -4.39 8.24
CA LEU A 83 -4.24 -4.40 7.51
C LEU A 83 -5.40 -4.64 8.47
N ASP A 84 -6.37 -3.74 8.45
CA ASP A 84 -7.64 -3.94 9.13
C ASP A 84 -8.59 -4.73 8.23
N ALA A 85 -9.38 -5.66 8.79
CA ALA A 85 -10.35 -6.44 8.03
C ALA A 85 -11.33 -5.57 7.21
N ASN A 86 -11.68 -4.40 7.76
CA ASN A 86 -12.62 -3.45 7.17
C ASN A 86 -11.92 -2.28 6.45
N ILE A 87 -10.67 -2.47 5.98
CA ILE A 87 -9.99 -1.45 5.19
C ILE A 87 -10.88 -1.01 4.01
N SER A 88 -11.06 0.31 3.88
CA SER A 88 -11.92 0.88 2.86
C SER A 88 -11.23 0.87 1.50
N VAL A 89 -12.03 0.75 0.45
CA VAL A 89 -11.55 0.81 -0.94
C VAL A 89 -10.80 2.13 -1.22
N LYS A 90 -11.26 3.24 -0.61
CA LYS A 90 -10.53 4.52 -0.62
C LYS A 90 -9.12 4.42 -0.08
N SER A 91 -8.97 3.80 1.08
CA SER A 91 -7.67 3.67 1.74
C SER A 91 -6.69 2.89 0.84
N ILE A 92 -7.18 1.85 0.16
CA ILE A 92 -6.39 1.06 -0.78
C ILE A 92 -6.03 1.88 -2.03
N TRP A 93 -6.92 2.76 -2.50
CA TRP A 93 -6.61 3.66 -3.61
C TRP A 93 -5.56 4.70 -3.24
N ASP A 94 -5.63 5.27 -2.03
CA ASP A 94 -4.59 6.19 -1.53
C ASP A 94 -3.22 5.49 -1.51
N ASP A 95 -3.16 4.23 -1.07
CA ASP A 95 -1.93 3.42 -1.11
C ASP A 95 -1.45 3.13 -2.54
N ALA A 96 -2.38 2.88 -3.48
CA ALA A 96 -2.03 2.66 -4.89
C ALA A 96 -1.33 3.89 -5.48
N ILE A 97 -1.73 5.12 -5.10
CA ILE A 97 -1.03 6.34 -5.52
C ILE A 97 0.41 6.34 -5.03
N GLU A 98 0.66 5.98 -3.76
CA GLU A 98 2.01 5.93 -3.21
C GLU A 98 2.89 4.91 -3.95
N ILE A 99 2.35 3.72 -4.24
CA ILE A 99 3.04 2.68 -5.00
C ILE A 99 3.31 3.14 -6.44
N GLN A 100 2.33 3.74 -7.11
CA GLN A 100 2.48 4.31 -8.45
C GLN A 100 3.59 5.37 -8.48
N ASN A 101 3.60 6.29 -7.52
CA ASN A 101 4.64 7.30 -7.41
C ASN A 101 6.02 6.68 -7.22
N ALA A 102 6.14 5.63 -6.40
CA ALA A 102 7.41 4.91 -6.22
C ALA A 102 7.90 4.27 -7.54
N ILE A 103 7.00 3.69 -8.34
CA ILE A 103 7.31 3.14 -9.67
C ILE A 103 7.81 4.24 -10.61
N TYR A 104 7.10 5.37 -10.71
CA TYR A 104 7.48 6.46 -11.61
C TYR A 104 8.82 7.07 -11.23
N ASN A 105 9.05 7.25 -9.92
CA ASN A 105 10.32 7.72 -9.39
C ASN A 105 11.46 6.75 -9.72
N LYS A 106 11.24 5.43 -9.56
CA LYS A 106 12.23 4.40 -9.90
C LYS A 106 12.58 4.39 -11.39
N LEU A 107 11.58 4.58 -12.25
CA LEU A 107 11.74 4.60 -13.71
C LEU A 107 12.22 5.96 -14.25
N ASN A 108 12.30 6.99 -13.40
CA ASN A 108 12.60 8.36 -13.78
C ASN A 108 11.66 8.88 -14.89
N ILE A 109 10.37 8.51 -14.81
CA ILE A 109 9.34 8.91 -15.79
C ILE A 109 8.68 10.20 -15.29
N SER A 110 8.67 11.21 -16.15
CA SER A 110 7.85 12.41 -15.93
C SER A 110 6.45 12.19 -16.48
N ILE A 111 5.42 12.58 -15.72
CA ILE A 111 4.02 12.52 -16.17
C ILE A 111 3.84 13.61 -17.23
N THR A 112 3.74 13.22 -18.50
CA THR A 112 3.79 14.19 -19.61
C THR A 112 2.43 14.61 -20.14
N ASN A 113 1.39 13.77 -20.03
CA ASN A 113 0.05 14.07 -20.55
C ASN A 113 -1.03 13.16 -19.93
N MET A 114 -2.31 13.43 -20.22
CA MET A 114 -3.47 12.71 -19.66
C MET A 114 -3.67 11.27 -20.16
N ASN A 115 -2.99 10.85 -21.23
CA ASN A 115 -3.05 9.45 -21.71
C ASN A 115 -1.99 8.56 -21.02
N ASP A 116 -1.13 9.15 -20.20
CA ASP A 116 -0.14 8.44 -19.42
C ASP A 116 -0.82 7.41 -18.48
N PRO A 117 -0.28 6.18 -18.33
CA PRO A 117 -0.83 5.18 -17.42
C PRO A 117 -1.02 5.67 -15.99
N TYR A 118 -0.28 6.71 -15.58
CA TYR A 118 -0.48 7.42 -14.32
C TYR A 118 -1.96 7.78 -14.09
N TRP A 119 -2.61 8.33 -15.11
CA TRP A 119 -3.99 8.83 -15.00
C TRP A 119 -5.04 7.72 -14.97
N LYS A 120 -4.69 6.50 -15.39
CA LYS A 120 -5.63 5.36 -15.37
C LYS A 120 -6.06 4.97 -13.96
N LEU A 121 -5.23 5.25 -12.95
CA LEU A 121 -5.61 5.07 -11.55
C LEU A 121 -6.82 5.95 -11.16
N TRP A 122 -6.98 7.11 -11.79
CA TRP A 122 -8.06 8.06 -11.50
C TRP A 122 -9.40 7.65 -12.12
N ASP A 123 -9.41 6.77 -13.15
CA ASP A 123 -10.64 6.16 -13.67
C ASP A 123 -11.37 5.35 -12.58
N HIS A 124 -10.65 4.96 -11.52
CA HIS A 124 -11.23 4.25 -10.38
C HIS A 124 -11.86 5.16 -9.33
N ILE A 125 -11.67 6.49 -9.39
CA ILE A 125 -12.10 7.43 -8.34
C ILE A 125 -13.61 7.39 -8.09
N GLU A 126 -14.41 7.16 -9.13
CA GLU A 126 -15.88 7.10 -9.01
C GLU A 126 -16.37 5.85 -8.25
N ASN A 127 -15.53 4.83 -8.15
CA ASN A 127 -15.79 3.59 -7.42
C ASN A 127 -15.37 3.68 -5.94
N ILE A 128 -14.83 4.83 -5.52
CA ILE A 128 -14.38 5.11 -4.17
C ILE A 128 -15.49 5.86 -3.42
N LYS A 129 -16.57 5.14 -3.10
CA LYS A 129 -17.64 5.64 -2.22
C LYS A 129 -17.50 5.07 -0.81
#